data_AF-A0A2D9R006-F1
#
_entry.id   AF-A0A2D9R006-F1
#
_cell.length_a   1.000
_cell.length_b   1.000
_cell.length_c   1.000
_cell.angle_alpha   90.00
_cell.angle_beta   90.00
_cell.angle_gamma   90.00
#
_symmetry.space_group_name_H-M   'P 1'
#
loop_
_entity.id
_entity.type
_entity.pdbx_description
1 polymer ?
#
loop_
_entity_poly.entity_id
_entity_poly.type
_entity_poly.pdbx_seq_one_letter_code
_entity_poly.pdbx_strand_id
1 'polypeptide(L)'
;GAFLSTLVMKGERPEEIVGFARAMRENSVKLPGSIGETFDTCGTGGDGLGLFNISTASAFVVAAAGGKVAKHGNRSISSKSGSADVLESAGVNLNLSPSLISECIAQIGVGFMFAPAHHSAMKHAIGPRKELAVRTIFNVLGPLTNPAKAPNQIMGVYDKNLVEPIANVLKGLGSRHVMVIHSDDGLDEFSIADKTYVAELKDGVVSTYSVHPEDFGLTLGDLKDIRADNADASLALITEAFSGRNGTAKNIISLNAGAAIYVSGLTTSLQSGIDRANQVLSDGSSQKKLDEYIKISNS
;
A
#
# COMPACT_ATOMS: atom_id res chain seq x y z
N GLY A 1 -12.79 13.57 21.10
CA GLY A 1 -12.81 12.54 22.16
C GLY A 1 -14.11 11.75 22.11
N ALA A 2 -15.16 12.23 22.77
CA ALA A 2 -16.42 11.51 22.99
C ALA A 2 -16.98 10.79 21.77
N PHE A 3 -17.12 11.48 20.63
CA PHE A 3 -17.62 10.88 19.38
C PHE A 3 -16.83 9.63 18.93
N LEU A 4 -15.49 9.68 19.00
CA LEU A 4 -14.64 8.55 18.59
C LEU A 4 -14.71 7.41 19.62
N SER A 5 -14.74 7.74 20.91
CA SER A 5 -14.89 6.74 21.97
C SER A 5 -16.20 5.96 21.84
N THR A 6 -17.31 6.67 21.62
CA THR A 6 -18.63 6.02 21.46
C THR A 6 -18.71 5.19 20.19
N LEU A 7 -18.05 5.64 19.10
CA LEU A 7 -18.00 4.88 17.86
C LEU A 7 -17.22 3.56 18.03
N VAL A 8 -16.06 3.61 18.70
CA VAL A 8 -15.28 2.41 19.04
C VAL A 8 -16.08 1.44 19.90
N MET A 9 -16.78 1.93 20.93
CA MET A 9 -17.60 1.08 21.81
C MET A 9 -18.78 0.43 21.07
N LYS A 10 -19.35 1.13 20.08
CA LYS A 10 -20.45 0.61 19.24
C LYS A 10 -19.96 -0.41 18.22
N GLY A 11 -18.70 -0.29 17.78
CA GLY A 11 -18.20 -0.91 16.56
C GLY A 11 -18.63 -0.13 15.31
N GLU A 12 -17.67 0.17 14.46
CA GLU A 12 -17.90 0.83 13.17
C GLU A 12 -18.66 -0.09 12.20
N ARG A 13 -19.71 0.44 11.56
CA ARG A 13 -20.42 -0.24 10.47
C ARG A 13 -19.82 0.13 9.12
N PRO A 14 -19.86 -0.75 8.10
CA PRO A 14 -19.32 -0.45 6.77
C PRO A 14 -19.84 0.86 6.17
N GLU A 15 -21.13 1.18 6.32
CA GLU A 15 -21.73 2.39 5.76
C GLU A 15 -21.19 3.67 6.42
N GLU A 16 -20.86 3.60 7.72
CA GLU A 16 -20.23 4.69 8.46
C GLU A 16 -18.80 4.92 7.93
N ILE A 17 -18.02 3.85 7.73
CA ILE A 17 -16.66 3.93 7.18
C ILE A 17 -16.70 4.54 5.76
N VAL A 18 -17.66 4.13 4.92
CA VAL A 18 -17.89 4.73 3.60
C VAL A 18 -18.15 6.24 3.71
N GLY A 19 -19.02 6.65 4.64
CA GLY A 19 -19.32 8.07 4.88
C GLY A 19 -18.07 8.89 5.27
N PHE A 20 -17.27 8.38 6.21
CA PHE A 20 -16.02 9.01 6.63
C PHE A 20 -15.01 9.12 5.48
N ALA A 21 -14.81 8.02 4.74
CA ALA A 21 -13.87 7.99 3.62
C ALA A 21 -14.30 8.96 2.49
N ARG A 22 -15.61 9.05 2.18
CA ARG A 22 -16.14 10.02 1.21
C ARG A 22 -15.86 11.46 1.64
N ALA A 23 -16.19 11.81 2.88
CA ALA A 23 -15.94 13.15 3.41
C ALA A 23 -14.44 13.52 3.34
N MET A 24 -13.54 12.58 3.68
CA MET A 24 -12.10 12.80 3.59
C MET A 24 -11.59 12.94 2.15
N ARG A 25 -12.11 12.14 1.20
CA ARG A 25 -11.79 12.25 -0.24
C ARG A 25 -12.32 13.53 -0.88
N GLU A 26 -13.45 14.05 -0.39
CA GLU A 26 -14.03 15.31 -0.88
C GLU A 26 -13.18 16.51 -0.47
N ASN A 27 -12.63 16.47 0.74
CA ASN A 27 -11.81 17.54 1.32
C ASN A 27 -10.31 17.39 1.06
N SER A 28 -9.87 16.36 0.32
CA SER A 28 -8.45 16.17 -0.01
C SER A 28 -8.00 17.11 -1.14
N VAL A 29 -6.72 17.50 -1.13
CA VAL A 29 -6.08 18.12 -2.30
C VAL A 29 -5.93 17.06 -3.39
N LYS A 30 -6.63 17.24 -4.52
CA LYS A 30 -6.69 16.26 -5.61
C LYS A 30 -5.53 16.43 -6.59
N LEU A 31 -5.21 15.36 -7.32
CA LEU A 31 -4.33 15.41 -8.47
C LEU A 31 -5.07 16.04 -9.67
N PRO A 32 -4.47 17.02 -10.37
CA PRO A 32 -5.05 17.58 -11.60
C PRO A 32 -4.93 16.61 -12.78
N GLY A 33 -5.81 16.77 -13.77
CA GLY A 33 -5.77 16.01 -15.02
C GLY A 33 -6.32 14.58 -14.92
N SER A 34 -6.37 13.91 -16.07
CA SER A 34 -6.73 12.48 -16.14
C SER A 34 -5.47 11.64 -16.12
N ILE A 35 -5.14 11.08 -14.96
CA ILE A 35 -3.99 10.18 -14.76
C ILE A 35 -4.28 8.75 -15.26
N GLY A 36 -5.46 8.51 -15.84
CA GLY A 36 -5.90 7.21 -16.35
C GLY A 36 -6.25 6.24 -15.22
N GLU A 37 -6.25 4.95 -15.54
CA GLU A 37 -6.49 3.90 -14.55
C GLU A 37 -5.25 3.72 -13.68
N THR A 38 -5.38 4.08 -12.41
CA THR A 38 -4.30 3.98 -11.42
C THR A 38 -4.58 2.90 -10.41
N PHE A 39 -3.51 2.47 -9.75
CA PHE A 39 -3.54 1.48 -8.69
C PHE A 39 -2.89 2.06 -7.42
N ASP A 40 -3.37 1.63 -6.25
CA ASP A 40 -2.75 1.95 -4.95
C ASP A 40 -2.35 0.68 -4.19
N THR A 41 -1.25 0.76 -3.46
CA THR A 41 -0.81 -0.27 -2.51
C THR A 41 -0.50 0.41 -1.18
N CYS A 42 -1.30 0.10 -0.17
CA CYS A 42 -1.12 0.64 1.17
C CYS A 42 -1.73 -0.30 2.21
N GLY A 43 -1.20 -0.22 3.42
CA GLY A 43 -1.70 -0.96 4.57
C GLY A 43 -2.21 0.00 5.64
N THR A 44 -3.02 -0.50 6.56
CA THR A 44 -3.38 0.24 7.77
C THR A 44 -2.17 0.47 8.68
N GLY A 45 -1.10 -0.31 8.50
CA GLY A 45 0.06 -0.39 9.38
C GLY A 45 -0.29 -0.93 10.76
N GLY A 46 0.72 -0.97 11.63
CA GLY A 46 0.54 -1.37 13.02
C GLY A 46 0.51 -2.88 13.25
N ASP A 47 1.14 -3.65 12.37
CA ASP A 47 1.51 -5.06 12.55
C ASP A 47 2.52 -5.27 13.69
N GLY A 48 3.34 -4.25 14.00
CA GLY A 48 4.34 -4.27 15.07
C GLY A 48 5.56 -5.15 14.76
N LEU A 49 5.70 -5.67 13.54
CA LEU A 49 6.73 -6.64 13.19
C LEU A 49 8.04 -6.01 12.69
N GLY A 50 8.02 -4.72 12.34
CA GLY A 50 9.22 -3.95 12.03
C GLY A 50 9.94 -4.42 10.77
N LEU A 51 9.18 -4.89 9.78
CA LEU A 51 9.73 -5.27 8.48
C LEU A 51 10.05 -4.03 7.63
N PHE A 52 10.89 -4.22 6.62
CA PHE A 52 11.14 -3.20 5.61
C PHE A 52 9.86 -2.83 4.83
N ASN A 53 9.86 -1.70 4.14
CA ASN A 53 8.68 -1.14 3.48
C ASN A 53 8.31 -1.86 2.16
N ILE A 54 7.71 -3.05 2.27
CA ILE A 54 7.31 -3.96 1.17
C ILE A 54 6.38 -3.28 0.16
N SER A 55 5.28 -2.66 0.60
CA SER A 55 4.37 -1.93 -0.31
C SER A 55 5.02 -0.73 -1.00
N THR A 56 6.10 -0.14 -0.45
CA THR A 56 6.87 0.91 -1.14
C THR A 56 7.69 0.30 -2.27
N ALA A 57 8.41 -0.80 -2.00
CA ALA A 57 9.15 -1.51 -3.04
C ALA A 57 8.23 -2.01 -4.17
N SER A 58 7.08 -2.58 -3.78
CA SER A 58 6.09 -3.12 -4.72
C SER A 58 5.56 -2.08 -5.69
N ALA A 59 5.44 -0.80 -5.27
CA ALA A 59 5.02 0.28 -6.16
C ALA A 59 5.96 0.48 -7.35
N PHE A 60 7.28 0.38 -7.15
CA PHE A 60 8.26 0.53 -8.23
C PHE A 60 8.31 -0.71 -9.13
N VAL A 61 8.11 -1.90 -8.58
CA VAL A 61 7.97 -3.14 -9.37
C VAL A 61 6.75 -3.06 -10.29
N VAL A 62 5.60 -2.60 -9.78
CA VAL A 62 4.38 -2.41 -10.58
C VAL A 62 4.59 -1.36 -11.66
N ALA A 63 5.23 -0.23 -11.34
CA ALA A 63 5.56 0.80 -12.32
C ALA A 63 6.49 0.27 -13.43
N ALA A 64 7.50 -0.51 -13.06
CA ALA A 64 8.41 -1.17 -14.01
C ALA A 64 7.71 -2.26 -14.84
N ALA A 65 6.67 -2.89 -14.31
CA ALA A 65 5.83 -3.83 -15.05
C ALA A 65 4.90 -3.13 -16.07
N GLY A 66 4.79 -1.80 -16.03
CA GLY A 66 3.95 -0.99 -16.92
C GLY A 66 2.71 -0.40 -16.26
N GLY A 67 2.56 -0.55 -14.95
CA GLY A 67 1.44 -0.02 -14.19
C GLY A 67 1.57 1.47 -13.85
N LYS A 68 0.45 2.08 -13.46
CA LYS A 68 0.40 3.45 -12.95
C LYS A 68 0.03 3.46 -11.47
N VAL A 69 1.02 3.66 -10.63
CA VAL A 69 0.86 3.60 -9.18
C VAL A 69 0.68 5.01 -8.61
N ALA A 70 -0.49 5.26 -8.05
CA ALA A 70 -0.76 6.43 -7.24
C ALA A 70 -0.67 6.00 -5.77
N LYS A 71 0.54 5.94 -5.20
CA LYS A 71 0.76 5.45 -3.84
C LYS A 71 0.40 6.52 -2.81
N HIS A 72 -0.58 6.25 -1.95
CA HIS A 72 -0.84 7.09 -0.78
C HIS A 72 -0.05 6.58 0.42
N GLY A 73 0.65 7.47 1.12
CA GLY A 73 1.47 7.05 2.24
C GLY A 73 1.82 8.16 3.21
N ASN A 74 2.45 7.76 4.33
CA ASN A 74 2.79 8.65 5.42
C ASN A 74 4.14 8.26 6.05
N ARG A 75 4.60 9.08 6.98
CA ARG A 75 5.66 8.71 7.92
C ARG A 75 5.15 7.67 8.91
N SER A 76 6.08 6.92 9.50
CA SER A 76 5.71 5.95 10.53
C SER A 76 5.03 6.61 11.73
N ILE A 77 4.03 5.91 12.29
CA ILE A 77 3.45 6.18 13.61
C ILE A 77 3.85 5.09 14.62
N SER A 78 4.09 3.86 14.16
CA SER A 78 4.32 2.66 15.00
C SER A 78 5.46 1.73 14.53
N SER A 79 5.83 1.76 13.24
CA SER A 79 6.99 1.03 12.70
C SER A 79 8.28 1.83 12.88
N LYS A 80 9.42 1.22 12.52
CA LYS A 80 10.72 1.89 12.53
C LYS A 80 10.91 2.88 11.37
N SER A 81 10.25 2.65 10.24
CA SER A 81 10.19 3.57 9.09
C SER A 81 8.86 3.44 8.34
N GLY A 82 8.33 4.58 7.89
CA GLY A 82 7.19 4.65 6.99
C GLY A 82 7.63 4.75 5.54
N SER A 83 6.67 4.69 4.62
CA SER A 83 6.93 4.82 3.18
C SER A 83 7.60 6.15 2.84
N ALA A 84 7.18 7.24 3.50
CA ALA A 84 7.77 8.56 3.30
C ALA A 84 9.25 8.60 3.73
N ASP A 85 9.57 7.99 4.88
CA ASP A 85 10.93 8.01 5.44
C ASP A 85 11.92 7.25 4.55
N VAL A 86 11.49 6.12 3.96
CA VAL A 86 12.32 5.35 2.99
C VAL A 86 12.50 6.08 1.67
N LEU A 87 11.46 6.75 1.16
CA LEU A 87 11.58 7.53 -0.07
C LEU A 87 12.54 8.72 0.12
N GLU A 88 12.51 9.40 1.26
CA GLU A 88 13.49 10.45 1.58
C GLU A 88 14.91 9.90 1.73
N SER A 89 15.08 8.74 2.40
CA SER A 89 16.37 8.05 2.50
C SER A 89 16.92 7.70 1.10
N ALA A 90 16.04 7.36 0.16
CA ALA A 90 16.41 7.12 -1.25
C ALA A 90 16.76 8.41 -2.02
N GLY A 91 16.53 9.59 -1.47
CA GLY A 91 16.79 10.88 -2.11
C GLY A 91 15.58 11.48 -2.85
N VAL A 92 14.37 10.95 -2.64
CA VAL A 92 13.14 11.53 -3.20
C VAL A 92 12.77 12.80 -2.42
N ASN A 93 12.51 13.89 -3.15
CA ASN A 93 11.90 15.08 -2.57
C ASN A 93 10.39 14.84 -2.39
N LEU A 94 9.90 14.84 -1.15
CA LEU A 94 8.47 14.63 -0.86
C LEU A 94 7.61 15.87 -1.04
N ASN A 95 8.20 17.06 -1.19
CA ASN A 95 7.47 18.32 -1.32
C ASN A 95 7.08 18.58 -2.79
N LEU A 96 6.43 17.60 -3.40
CA LEU A 96 5.97 17.70 -4.79
C LEU A 96 4.60 18.38 -4.87
N SER A 97 4.42 19.21 -5.88
CA SER A 97 3.10 19.73 -6.21
C SER A 97 2.20 18.61 -6.76
N PRO A 98 0.86 18.69 -6.59
CA PRO A 98 -0.07 17.75 -7.20
C PRO A 98 0.11 17.59 -8.72
N SER A 99 0.46 18.67 -9.42
CA SER A 99 0.74 18.63 -10.87
C SER A 99 1.96 17.76 -11.18
N LEU A 100 3.06 17.93 -10.45
CA LEU A 100 4.26 17.14 -10.65
C LEU A 100 4.06 15.66 -10.27
N ILE A 101 3.29 15.38 -9.22
CA ILE A 101 2.89 14.00 -8.88
C ILE A 101 2.12 13.35 -10.05
N SER A 102 1.21 14.10 -10.68
CA SER A 102 0.43 13.61 -11.83
C SER A 102 1.34 13.33 -13.04
N GLU A 103 2.34 14.18 -13.26
CA GLU A 103 3.36 13.99 -14.29
C GLU A 103 4.23 12.75 -14.03
N CYS A 104 4.64 12.52 -12.79
CA CYS A 104 5.41 11.33 -12.40
C CYS A 104 4.61 10.04 -12.68
N ILE A 105 3.31 10.02 -12.32
CA ILE A 105 2.43 8.88 -12.62
C ILE A 105 2.32 8.66 -14.13
N ALA A 106 2.22 9.73 -14.92
CA ALA A 106 2.05 9.65 -16.37
C ALA A 106 3.33 9.20 -17.09
N GLN A 107 4.51 9.70 -16.68
CA GLN A 107 5.78 9.47 -17.37
C GLN A 107 6.55 8.27 -16.84
N ILE A 108 6.61 8.12 -15.51
CA ILE A 108 7.43 7.11 -14.83
C ILE A 108 6.58 5.91 -14.44
N GLY A 109 5.29 6.12 -14.19
CA GLY A 109 4.36 5.08 -13.73
C GLY A 109 4.20 5.03 -12.21
N VAL A 110 4.80 5.97 -11.47
CA VAL A 110 4.66 6.05 -10.01
C VAL A 110 4.60 7.51 -9.54
N GLY A 111 3.73 7.78 -8.57
CA GLY A 111 3.69 9.03 -7.83
C GLY A 111 3.29 8.78 -6.38
N PHE A 112 3.94 9.50 -5.48
CA PHE A 112 3.71 9.40 -4.04
C PHE A 112 2.91 10.61 -3.54
N MET A 113 1.75 10.34 -2.96
CA MET A 113 0.92 11.35 -2.31
C MET A 113 1.19 11.30 -0.80
N PHE A 114 1.91 12.29 -0.30
CA PHE A 114 2.24 12.39 1.11
C PHE A 114 1.02 12.86 1.92
N ALA A 115 0.48 12.01 2.79
CA ALA A 115 -0.81 12.23 3.44
C ALA A 115 -0.98 13.61 4.11
N PRO A 116 0.01 14.18 4.84
CA PRO A 116 -0.12 15.52 5.42
C PRO A 116 -0.31 16.65 4.39
N ALA A 117 0.24 16.51 3.19
CA ALA A 117 0.09 17.49 2.11
C ALA A 117 -1.30 17.42 1.46
N HIS A 118 -1.91 16.22 1.42
CA HIS A 118 -3.19 16.00 0.76
C HIS A 118 -4.41 16.06 1.69
N HIS A 119 -4.24 15.81 2.99
CA HIS A 119 -5.31 15.77 3.99
C HIS A 119 -5.08 16.77 5.11
N SER A 120 -4.90 18.06 4.79
CA SER A 120 -4.56 19.10 5.77
C SER A 120 -5.57 19.24 6.93
N ALA A 121 -6.85 18.92 6.69
CA ALA A 121 -7.90 18.90 7.72
C ALA A 121 -7.68 17.83 8.81
N MET A 122 -6.87 16.79 8.53
CA MET A 122 -6.58 15.73 9.50
C MET A 122 -5.84 16.24 10.74
N LYS A 123 -5.19 17.42 10.68
CA LYS A 123 -4.58 18.06 11.84
C LYS A 123 -5.54 18.24 13.02
N HIS A 124 -6.83 18.43 12.74
CA HIS A 124 -7.87 18.59 13.77
C HIS A 124 -8.20 17.30 14.51
N ALA A 125 -7.91 16.13 13.91
CA ALA A 125 -8.12 14.82 14.53
C ALA A 125 -6.91 14.35 15.35
N ILE A 126 -5.72 14.94 15.18
CA ILE A 126 -4.47 14.49 15.82
C ILE A 126 -4.57 14.52 17.35
N GLY A 127 -4.96 15.67 17.93
CA GLY A 127 -5.07 15.84 19.38
C GLY A 127 -6.01 14.80 20.03
N PRO A 128 -7.29 14.74 19.59
CA PRO A 128 -8.24 13.76 20.10
C PRO A 128 -7.77 12.30 19.95
N ARG A 129 -7.10 11.93 18.85
CA ARG A 129 -6.60 10.58 18.65
C ARG A 129 -5.46 10.24 19.62
N LYS A 130 -4.56 11.21 19.86
CA LYS A 130 -3.44 11.04 20.79
C LYS A 130 -3.92 10.88 22.23
N GLU A 131 -4.91 11.66 22.64
CA GLU A 131 -5.53 11.58 23.98
C GLU A 131 -6.22 10.23 24.22
N LEU A 132 -6.90 9.69 23.21
CA LEU A 132 -7.60 8.40 23.33
C LEU A 132 -6.66 7.20 23.40
N ALA A 133 -5.50 7.27 22.73
CA ALA A 133 -4.47 6.22 22.72
C ALA A 133 -4.99 4.79 22.40
N VAL A 134 -6.12 4.68 21.70
CA VAL A 134 -6.72 3.43 21.23
C VAL A 134 -6.94 3.49 19.72
N ARG A 135 -7.06 2.32 19.08
CA ARG A 135 -7.47 2.23 17.67
C ARG A 135 -8.89 2.79 17.51
N THR A 136 -9.10 3.53 16.44
CA THR A 136 -10.39 4.12 16.07
C THR A 136 -10.62 3.92 14.57
N ILE A 137 -11.80 4.27 14.06
CA ILE A 137 -12.07 4.37 12.61
C ILE A 137 -10.93 5.00 11.78
N PHE A 138 -10.19 5.98 12.33
CA PHE A 138 -9.07 6.61 11.63
C PHE A 138 -7.88 5.70 11.34
N ASN A 139 -7.80 4.53 11.97
CA ASN A 139 -6.78 3.52 11.69
C ASN A 139 -7.05 2.76 10.38
N VAL A 140 -8.29 2.72 9.91
CA VAL A 140 -8.63 2.12 8.59
C VAL A 140 -8.80 3.16 7.50
N LEU A 141 -9.00 4.43 7.83
CA LEU A 141 -9.31 5.48 6.85
C LEU A 141 -8.14 5.86 5.93
N GLY A 142 -6.88 5.77 6.37
CA GLY A 142 -5.73 6.21 5.58
C GLY A 142 -5.67 5.57 4.17
N PRO A 143 -5.66 4.23 4.08
CA PRO A 143 -5.73 3.52 2.81
C PRO A 143 -7.00 3.79 2.00
N LEU A 144 -8.12 4.11 2.67
CA LEU A 144 -9.40 4.35 2.03
C LEU A 144 -9.51 5.74 1.41
N THR A 145 -8.56 6.65 1.61
CA THR A 145 -8.72 8.07 1.23
C THR A 145 -7.73 8.55 0.18
N ASN A 146 -7.18 7.65 -0.64
CA ASN A 146 -6.27 8.00 -1.71
C ASN A 146 -6.79 9.21 -2.57
N PRO A 147 -6.06 10.34 -2.63
CA PRO A 147 -6.48 11.54 -3.35
C PRO A 147 -6.68 11.36 -4.86
N ALA A 148 -6.01 10.37 -5.45
CA ALA A 148 -6.14 10.00 -6.86
C ALA A 148 -7.41 9.19 -7.17
N LYS A 149 -8.14 8.73 -6.14
CA LYS A 149 -9.30 7.84 -6.27
C LYS A 149 -8.99 6.59 -7.12
N ALA A 150 -7.84 5.97 -6.86
CA ALA A 150 -7.42 4.76 -7.55
C ALA A 150 -8.55 3.72 -7.54
N PRO A 151 -9.07 3.29 -8.71
CA PRO A 151 -10.17 2.33 -8.75
C PRO A 151 -9.73 0.92 -8.36
N ASN A 152 -8.43 0.64 -8.45
CA ASN A 152 -7.83 -0.65 -8.13
C ASN A 152 -6.86 -0.50 -6.95
N GLN A 153 -6.84 -1.47 -6.03
CA GLN A 153 -6.06 -1.33 -4.80
C GLN A 153 -5.74 -2.68 -4.14
N ILE A 154 -4.53 -2.80 -3.61
CA ILE A 154 -4.24 -3.77 -2.53
C ILE A 154 -4.23 -3.03 -1.21
N MET A 155 -5.03 -3.52 -0.27
CA MET A 155 -5.16 -2.94 1.06
C MET A 155 -4.86 -3.96 2.15
N GLY A 156 -3.76 -3.75 2.85
CA GLY A 156 -3.45 -4.44 4.10
C GLY A 156 -4.32 -4.00 5.26
N VAL A 157 -4.79 -4.93 6.09
CA VAL A 157 -5.48 -4.62 7.36
C VAL A 157 -4.79 -5.29 8.56
N TYR A 158 -4.77 -4.60 9.70
CA TYR A 158 -4.12 -5.09 10.93
C TYR A 158 -4.87 -6.22 11.66
N ASP A 159 -6.08 -6.57 11.22
CA ASP A 159 -6.94 -7.58 11.86
C ASP A 159 -7.68 -8.38 10.77
N LYS A 160 -7.57 -9.70 10.84
CA LYS A 160 -8.26 -10.64 9.95
C LYS A 160 -9.77 -10.36 9.82
N ASN A 161 -10.44 -9.94 10.90
CA ASN A 161 -11.87 -9.67 10.90
C ASN A 161 -12.26 -8.45 10.06
N LEU A 162 -11.29 -7.62 9.66
CA LEU A 162 -11.50 -6.47 8.78
C LEU A 162 -11.42 -6.81 7.30
N VAL A 163 -10.89 -7.98 6.93
CA VAL A 163 -10.60 -8.35 5.54
C VAL A 163 -11.85 -8.23 4.65
N GLU A 164 -12.91 -8.96 4.96
CA GLU A 164 -14.16 -8.91 4.19
C GLU A 164 -14.97 -7.61 4.38
N PRO A 165 -15.14 -7.05 5.60
CA PRO A 165 -15.84 -5.78 5.78
C PRO A 165 -15.23 -4.63 4.98
N ILE A 166 -13.90 -4.51 4.94
CA ILE A 166 -13.23 -3.44 4.21
C ILE A 166 -13.35 -3.63 2.68
N ALA A 167 -13.37 -4.86 2.18
CA ALA A 167 -13.64 -5.10 0.76
C ALA A 167 -15.04 -4.59 0.36
N ASN A 168 -16.04 -4.77 1.24
CA ASN A 168 -17.38 -4.22 1.05
C ASN A 168 -17.43 -2.69 1.17
N VAL A 169 -16.63 -2.09 2.05
CA VAL A 169 -16.45 -0.63 2.10
C VAL A 169 -15.88 -0.11 0.79
N LEU A 170 -14.82 -0.73 0.26
CA LEU A 170 -14.21 -0.36 -1.02
C LEU A 170 -15.19 -0.50 -2.19
N LYS A 171 -16.01 -1.55 -2.20
CA LYS A 171 -17.14 -1.68 -3.14
C LYS A 171 -18.11 -0.50 -3.04
N GLY A 172 -18.52 -0.12 -1.82
CA GLY A 172 -19.39 1.05 -1.58
C GLY A 172 -18.76 2.40 -1.94
N LEU A 173 -17.42 2.46 -2.00
CA LEU A 173 -16.65 3.61 -2.46
C LEU A 173 -16.40 3.64 -3.97
N GLY A 174 -16.88 2.63 -4.71
CA GLY A 174 -16.79 2.55 -6.17
C GLY A 174 -15.49 1.93 -6.69
N SER A 175 -14.73 1.21 -5.86
CA SER A 175 -13.59 0.43 -6.33
C SER A 175 -14.03 -0.70 -7.27
N ARG A 176 -13.14 -1.13 -8.17
CA ARG A 176 -13.44 -2.11 -9.23
C ARG A 176 -12.75 -3.45 -8.99
N HIS A 177 -11.43 -3.44 -8.88
CA HIS A 177 -10.64 -4.63 -8.54
C HIS A 177 -9.81 -4.34 -7.30
N VAL A 178 -10.11 -4.98 -6.18
CA VAL A 178 -9.30 -4.84 -4.95
C VAL A 178 -9.00 -6.17 -4.31
N MET A 179 -7.88 -6.25 -3.60
CA MET A 179 -7.61 -7.32 -2.65
C MET A 179 -7.37 -6.69 -1.28
N VAL A 180 -8.21 -7.04 -0.31
CA VAL A 180 -7.98 -6.72 1.10
C VAL A 180 -7.35 -7.95 1.76
N ILE A 181 -6.27 -7.74 2.49
CA ILE A 181 -5.43 -8.85 2.97
C ILE A 181 -5.02 -8.73 4.43
N HIS A 182 -4.82 -9.89 5.06
CA HIS A 182 -4.19 -10.05 6.36
C HIS A 182 -3.53 -11.43 6.42
N SER A 183 -2.29 -11.50 6.88
CA SER A 183 -1.58 -12.78 7.01
C SER A 183 -1.76 -13.41 8.37
N ASP A 184 -1.71 -14.75 8.46
CA ASP A 184 -1.93 -15.48 9.72
C ASP A 184 -0.85 -15.19 10.78
N ASP A 185 0.33 -14.77 10.32
CA ASP A 185 1.43 -14.26 11.14
C ASP A 185 1.28 -12.79 11.57
N GLY A 186 0.16 -12.15 11.21
CA GLY A 186 -0.23 -10.81 11.66
C GLY A 186 0.16 -9.66 10.73
N LEU A 187 0.76 -9.94 9.57
CA LEU A 187 1.12 -8.89 8.60
C LEU A 187 -0.11 -8.29 7.91
N ASP A 188 -0.05 -6.98 7.66
CA ASP A 188 -0.94 -6.29 6.72
C ASP A 188 -0.37 -6.28 5.29
N GLU A 189 0.39 -7.31 4.94
CA GLU A 189 0.98 -7.58 3.62
C GLU A 189 0.78 -9.07 3.32
N PHE A 190 0.96 -9.50 2.07
CA PHE A 190 1.12 -10.94 1.80
C PHE A 190 2.39 -11.43 2.49
N SER A 191 2.28 -12.51 3.26
CA SER A 191 3.41 -13.09 3.97
C SER A 191 4.22 -14.01 3.04
N ILE A 192 5.52 -14.10 3.29
CA ILE A 192 6.40 -15.11 2.70
C ILE A 192 6.66 -16.29 3.66
N ALA A 193 6.11 -16.23 4.87
CA ALA A 193 6.34 -17.20 5.94
C ALA A 193 5.08 -18.01 6.31
N ASP A 194 3.89 -17.48 6.02
CA ASP A 194 2.60 -18.09 6.36
C ASP A 194 1.54 -17.77 5.29
N LYS A 195 0.35 -18.34 5.44
CA LYS A 195 -0.80 -18.07 4.56
C LYS A 195 -1.33 -16.65 4.76
N THR A 196 -1.93 -16.12 3.71
CA THR A 196 -2.63 -14.83 3.69
C THR A 196 -4.11 -15.02 3.42
N TYR A 197 -4.96 -14.43 4.26
CA TYR A 197 -6.40 -14.33 4.02
C TYR A 197 -6.70 -13.16 3.09
N VAL A 198 -7.55 -13.39 2.10
CA VAL A 198 -7.87 -12.44 1.05
C VAL A 198 -9.39 -12.27 0.94
N ALA A 199 -9.84 -11.03 0.86
CA ALA A 199 -11.13 -10.67 0.29
C ALA A 199 -10.88 -9.93 -1.02
N GLU A 200 -11.25 -10.54 -2.14
CA GLU A 200 -11.11 -9.95 -3.47
C GLU A 200 -12.45 -9.39 -3.94
N LEU A 201 -12.48 -8.10 -4.24
CA LEU A 201 -13.56 -7.50 -5.01
C LEU A 201 -13.16 -7.53 -6.48
N LYS A 202 -13.94 -8.21 -7.32
CA LYS A 202 -13.75 -8.21 -8.77
C LYS A 202 -15.11 -8.36 -9.45
N ASP A 203 -15.34 -7.60 -10.52
CA ASP A 203 -16.61 -7.60 -11.27
C ASP A 203 -17.85 -7.38 -10.37
N GLY A 204 -17.68 -6.57 -9.32
CA GLY A 204 -18.73 -6.25 -8.36
C GLY A 204 -19.03 -7.34 -7.32
N VAL A 205 -18.32 -8.46 -7.34
CA VAL A 205 -18.47 -9.58 -6.40
C VAL A 205 -17.30 -9.58 -5.42
N VAL A 206 -17.59 -9.76 -4.13
CA VAL A 206 -16.57 -9.99 -3.10
C VAL A 206 -16.51 -11.50 -2.87
N SER A 207 -15.32 -12.09 -3.04
CA SER A 207 -15.04 -13.48 -2.69
C SER A 207 -13.93 -13.54 -1.63
N THR A 208 -13.98 -14.55 -0.77
CA THR A 208 -12.98 -14.76 0.28
C THR A 208 -12.27 -16.10 0.10
N TYR A 209 -10.96 -16.09 0.30
CA TYR A 209 -10.11 -17.28 0.20
C TYR A 209 -8.80 -17.05 0.97
N SER A 210 -7.93 -18.06 0.99
CA SER A 210 -6.57 -17.94 1.49
C SER A 210 -5.59 -18.41 0.44
N VAL A 211 -4.39 -17.86 0.46
CA VAL A 211 -3.26 -18.30 -0.37
C VAL A 211 -2.05 -18.56 0.51
N HIS A 212 -1.19 -19.47 0.08
CA HIS A 212 0.09 -19.75 0.70
C HIS A 212 1.22 -19.47 -0.32
N PRO A 213 2.42 -19.00 0.09
CA PRO A 213 3.49 -18.72 -0.86
C PRO A 213 3.87 -19.92 -1.75
N GLU A 214 3.79 -21.12 -1.20
CA GLU A 214 4.07 -22.37 -1.91
C GLU A 214 3.07 -22.64 -3.04
N ASP A 215 1.83 -22.11 -2.98
CA ASP A 215 0.85 -22.21 -4.06
C ASP A 215 1.37 -21.56 -5.36
N PHE A 216 2.34 -20.64 -5.23
CA PHE A 216 2.97 -19.92 -6.33
C PHE A 216 4.42 -20.36 -6.60
N GLY A 217 4.86 -21.46 -5.99
CA GLY A 217 6.22 -21.97 -6.11
C GLY A 217 7.28 -21.12 -5.41
N LEU A 218 6.89 -20.23 -4.49
CA LEU A 218 7.84 -19.44 -3.70
C LEU A 218 8.33 -20.26 -2.50
N THR A 219 9.63 -20.20 -2.25
CA THR A 219 10.23 -20.76 -1.04
C THR A 219 9.91 -19.86 0.16
N LEU A 220 9.46 -20.48 1.26
CA LEU A 220 9.22 -19.79 2.51
C LEU A 220 10.51 -19.12 3.04
N GLY A 221 10.36 -17.97 3.71
CA GLY A 221 11.48 -17.24 4.31
C GLY A 221 11.22 -16.85 5.77
N ASP A 222 12.28 -16.61 6.54
CA ASP A 222 12.16 -16.11 7.92
C ASP A 222 11.97 -14.58 7.89
N LEU A 223 10.90 -14.09 8.50
CA LEU A 223 10.63 -12.65 8.63
C LEU A 223 11.75 -11.90 9.37
N LYS A 224 12.57 -12.58 10.18
CA LYS A 224 13.73 -11.97 10.83
C LYS A 224 14.78 -11.49 9.84
N ASP A 225 14.92 -12.15 8.69
CA ASP A 225 15.90 -11.80 7.66
C ASP A 225 15.57 -10.48 6.95
N ILE A 226 14.33 -10.02 7.09
CA ILE A 226 13.79 -8.84 6.42
C ILE A 226 13.30 -7.77 7.40
N ARG A 227 13.77 -7.84 8.66
CA ARG A 227 13.58 -6.76 9.63
C ARG A 227 14.42 -5.54 9.26
N ALA A 228 13.86 -4.36 9.47
CA ALA A 228 14.56 -3.09 9.25
C ALA A 228 14.37 -2.17 10.46
N ASP A 229 15.49 -1.77 11.07
CA ASP A 229 15.47 -0.93 12.27
C ASP A 229 15.35 0.58 11.97
N ASN A 230 15.49 0.98 10.71
CA ASN A 230 15.36 2.36 10.24
C ASN A 230 15.15 2.41 8.70
N ALA A 231 14.96 3.63 8.18
CA ALA A 231 14.72 3.86 6.77
C ALA A 231 15.88 3.40 5.87
N ASP A 232 17.14 3.61 6.29
CA ASP A 232 18.33 3.23 5.50
C ASP A 232 18.46 1.70 5.40
N ALA A 233 18.20 0.98 6.51
CA ALA A 233 18.16 -0.48 6.53
C ALA A 233 17.03 -1.02 5.64
N SER A 234 15.86 -0.38 5.67
CA SER A 234 14.77 -0.73 4.77
C SER A 234 15.16 -0.49 3.30
N LEU A 235 15.79 0.64 2.99
CA LEU A 235 16.23 0.95 1.63
C LEU A 235 17.31 -0.04 1.14
N ALA A 236 18.20 -0.48 2.02
CA ALA A 236 19.23 -1.48 1.69
C ALA A 236 18.60 -2.80 1.25
N LEU A 237 17.60 -3.30 1.98
CA LEU A 237 16.86 -4.52 1.61
C LEU A 237 16.09 -4.37 0.28
N ILE A 238 15.50 -3.19 0.04
CA ILE A 238 14.81 -2.89 -1.22
C ILE A 238 15.81 -2.90 -2.38
N THR A 239 16.94 -2.21 -2.24
CA THR A 239 18.00 -2.13 -3.26
C THR A 239 18.59 -3.52 -3.54
N GLU A 240 18.79 -4.33 -2.50
CA GLU A 240 19.24 -5.72 -2.64
C GLU A 240 18.24 -6.54 -3.46
N ALA A 241 16.94 -6.46 -3.17
CA ALA A 241 15.91 -7.14 -3.95
C ALA A 241 15.85 -6.63 -5.40
N PHE A 242 15.98 -5.32 -5.62
CA PHE A 242 15.96 -4.69 -6.94
C PHE A 242 17.19 -5.02 -7.78
N SER A 243 18.30 -5.43 -7.16
CA SER A 243 19.47 -5.96 -7.85
C SER A 243 19.25 -7.35 -8.46
N GLY A 244 18.09 -7.97 -8.18
CA GLY A 244 17.75 -9.33 -8.62
C GLY A 244 18.31 -10.43 -7.74
N ARG A 245 19.02 -10.09 -6.65
CA ARG A 245 19.54 -11.07 -5.70
C ARG A 245 18.40 -11.88 -5.08
N ASN A 246 18.51 -13.20 -5.16
CA ASN A 246 17.51 -14.11 -4.59
C ASN A 246 17.57 -14.07 -3.05
N GLY A 247 16.41 -14.18 -2.41
CA GLY A 247 16.28 -14.17 -0.96
C GLY A 247 14.88 -13.76 -0.51
N THR A 248 14.66 -13.79 0.80
CA THR A 248 13.37 -13.51 1.44
C THR A 248 12.79 -12.15 1.01
N ALA A 249 13.61 -11.10 0.94
CA ALA A 249 13.19 -9.77 0.51
C ALA A 249 12.64 -9.74 -0.92
N LYS A 250 13.34 -10.38 -1.88
CA LYS A 250 12.88 -10.46 -3.27
C LYS A 250 11.59 -11.27 -3.38
N ASN A 251 11.49 -12.39 -2.67
CA ASN A 251 10.32 -13.26 -2.72
C ASN A 251 9.06 -12.57 -2.18
N ILE A 252 9.16 -11.90 -1.02
CA ILE A 252 8.01 -11.19 -0.44
C ILE A 252 7.59 -9.98 -1.28
N ILE A 253 8.54 -9.25 -1.87
CA ILE A 253 8.23 -8.17 -2.83
C ILE A 253 7.54 -8.76 -4.06
N SER A 254 8.04 -9.87 -4.60
CA SER A 254 7.46 -10.50 -5.78
C SER A 254 6.01 -10.93 -5.55
N LEU A 255 5.70 -11.49 -4.38
CA LEU A 255 4.34 -11.87 -4.02
C LEU A 255 3.40 -10.65 -3.93
N ASN A 256 3.79 -9.61 -3.19
CA ASN A 256 2.98 -8.41 -3.00
C ASN A 256 2.85 -7.58 -4.28
N ALA A 257 3.95 -7.38 -5.01
CA ALA A 257 3.94 -6.71 -6.31
C ALA A 257 3.21 -7.51 -7.38
N GLY A 258 3.30 -8.83 -7.34
CA GLY A 258 2.60 -9.71 -8.27
C GLY A 258 1.09 -9.64 -8.11
N ALA A 259 0.61 -9.65 -6.87
CA ALA A 259 -0.78 -9.36 -6.57
C ALA A 259 -1.18 -7.96 -7.08
N ALA A 260 -0.33 -6.96 -6.88
CA ALA A 260 -0.61 -5.59 -7.33
C ALA A 260 -0.67 -5.47 -8.87
N ILE A 261 0.22 -6.17 -9.59
CA ILE A 261 0.21 -6.28 -11.05
C ILE A 261 -1.09 -6.95 -11.52
N TYR A 262 -1.52 -8.02 -10.87
CA TYR A 262 -2.80 -8.68 -11.16
C TYR A 262 -4.00 -7.74 -10.93
N VAL A 263 -4.08 -7.12 -9.75
CA VAL A 263 -5.17 -6.18 -9.39
C VAL A 263 -5.18 -4.93 -10.26
N SER A 264 -4.02 -4.51 -10.79
CA SER A 264 -3.93 -3.41 -11.74
C SER A 264 -4.47 -3.75 -13.14
N GLY A 265 -4.78 -5.02 -13.43
CA GLY A 265 -5.27 -5.48 -14.73
C GLY A 265 -4.19 -5.75 -15.78
N LEU A 266 -2.91 -5.69 -15.40
CA LEU A 266 -1.78 -5.98 -16.31
C LEU A 266 -1.62 -7.47 -16.60
N THR A 267 -2.20 -8.34 -15.76
CA THR A 267 -2.19 -9.78 -15.94
C THR A 267 -3.54 -10.39 -15.54
N THR A 268 -3.82 -11.60 -15.99
CA THR A 268 -5.14 -12.24 -15.83
C THR A 268 -5.27 -13.12 -14.60
N SER A 269 -4.16 -13.43 -13.93
CA SER A 269 -4.13 -14.27 -12.72
C SER A 269 -3.04 -13.81 -11.75
N LEU A 270 -3.23 -14.15 -10.47
CA LEU A 270 -2.25 -13.89 -9.42
C LEU A 270 -0.89 -14.51 -9.74
N GLN A 271 -0.84 -15.77 -10.19
CA GLN A 271 0.40 -16.42 -10.62
C GLN A 271 1.13 -15.62 -11.71
N SER A 272 0.43 -15.26 -12.80
CA SER A 272 1.05 -14.49 -13.88
C SER A 272 1.54 -13.11 -13.44
N GLY A 273 0.89 -12.51 -12.43
CA GLY A 273 1.34 -11.28 -11.80
C GLY A 273 2.66 -11.48 -11.05
N ILE A 274 2.77 -12.54 -10.25
CA ILE A 274 3.98 -12.91 -9.50
C ILE A 274 5.13 -13.24 -10.46
N ASP A 275 4.87 -13.98 -11.54
CA ASP A 275 5.87 -14.28 -12.58
C ASP A 275 6.41 -12.97 -13.21
N ARG A 276 5.51 -12.02 -13.49
CA ARG A 276 5.90 -10.71 -14.02
C ARG A 276 6.71 -9.88 -13.02
N ALA A 277 6.33 -9.88 -11.74
CA ALA A 277 7.08 -9.22 -10.68
C ALA A 277 8.50 -9.80 -10.56
N ASN A 278 8.64 -11.13 -10.59
CA ASN A 278 9.92 -11.81 -10.56
C ASN A 278 10.84 -11.43 -11.73
N GLN A 279 10.30 -11.31 -12.95
CA GLN A 279 11.06 -10.85 -14.12
C GLN A 279 11.59 -9.43 -13.92
N VAL A 280 10.71 -8.51 -13.52
CA VAL A 280 11.00 -7.08 -13.31
C VAL A 280 11.99 -6.84 -12.15
N LEU A 281 11.96 -7.68 -11.13
CA LEU A 281 12.95 -7.67 -10.05
C LEU A 281 14.31 -8.20 -10.51
N SER A 282 14.33 -9.11 -11.49
CA SER A 282 15.56 -9.78 -11.95
C SER A 282 16.32 -9.02 -13.03
N ASP A 283 15.68 -8.08 -13.73
CA ASP A 283 16.29 -7.31 -14.82
C ASP A 283 16.73 -5.88 -14.44
N GLY A 284 16.56 -5.51 -13.16
CA GLY A 284 16.92 -4.20 -12.61
C GLY A 284 15.98 -3.07 -13.00
N SER A 285 14.86 -3.33 -13.67
CA SER A 285 13.92 -2.28 -14.09
C SER A 285 13.27 -1.56 -12.90
N SER A 286 13.09 -2.26 -11.77
CA SER A 286 12.57 -1.66 -10.54
C SER A 286 13.50 -0.56 -9.99
N GLN A 287 14.82 -0.81 -10.00
CA GLN A 287 15.81 0.19 -9.58
C GLN A 287 15.78 1.41 -10.51
N LYS A 288 15.72 1.18 -11.83
CA LYS A 288 15.63 2.28 -12.82
C LYS A 288 14.43 3.18 -12.56
N LYS A 289 13.28 2.61 -12.17
CA LYS A 289 12.08 3.40 -11.82
C LYS A 289 12.27 4.23 -10.56
N LEU A 290 12.95 3.72 -9.56
CA LEU A 290 13.32 4.49 -8.37
C LEU A 290 14.26 5.65 -8.74
N ASP A 291 15.29 5.39 -9.55
CA ASP A 291 16.26 6.40 -9.99
C ASP A 291 15.61 7.51 -10.85
N GLU A 292 14.72 7.13 -11.77
CA GLU A 292 13.89 8.06 -12.56
C GLU A 292 13.04 8.97 -11.64
N TYR A 293 12.40 8.37 -10.64
CA TYR A 293 11.54 9.08 -9.70
C TYR A 293 12.33 10.05 -8.80
N ILE A 294 13.51 9.63 -8.32
CA ILE A 294 14.44 10.50 -7.58
C ILE A 294 14.81 11.71 -8.43
N LYS A 295 15.20 11.49 -9.70
CA LYS A 295 15.61 12.57 -10.60
C LYS A 295 14.51 13.60 -10.84
N ILE A 296 13.29 13.15 -11.19
CA ILE A 296 12.18 14.08 -11.47
C ILE A 296 11.72 14.82 -10.21
N SER A 297 11.77 14.18 -9.04
CA SER A 297 11.33 14.80 -7.78
C SER A 297 12.20 15.99 -7.36
N ASN A 298 13.45 16.01 -7.84
CA ASN A 298 14.44 17.05 -7.57
C ASN A 298 14.63 18.06 -8.73
N SER A 299 13.75 18.01 -9.75
CA SER A 299 13.80 18.90 -10.91
C SER A 299 13.06 20.22 -10.70
#